data_AF-A0A137P9T3-F1
#
_entry.id   AF-A0A137P9T3-F1
#
_cell.length_a   1.000
_cell.length_b   1.000
_cell.length_c   1.000
_cell.angle_alpha   90.00
_cell.angle_beta   90.00
_cell.angle_gamma   90.00
#
_symmetry.space_group_name_H-M   'P 1'
#
loop_
_entity.id
_entity.type
_entity.pdbx_description
1 polymer ?
#
loop_
_entity_poly.entity_id
_entity_poly.type
_entity_poly.pdbx_seq_one_letter_code
_entity_poly.pdbx_strand_id
1 'polypeptide(L)'
;TLFATISFLVASLVQGQVIPGQYIVSFNNNARNSFEANVDAVQSLFKNRDSSNVVLHKYDAVFNGISAKLDNATLEKVKALPNVEYIEQDEYVHALETQQNAPWGLARVSQRNKLGSAPYTYNYDGNAGEGVNIYVLDTGLNVKHVDYAGRVSWGTTTATGSTNDDLHGHGTHCAGTAAGTTYGVAKKAKLIAVKVLGDSGSGTKTDSIAGINWVAKNKSGVKGNVISMSIGGSYSDAQNQAIADAVAQGVITVVAAGNNNADACNYSPSSAPKAITVGATDVNDAKASFSNYGSCVDIHGPGVNVLSAWKGSSTATNTISGTSMATPHVAGLAATLL
;
A
#
# COMPACT_ATOMS: atom_id res chain seq x y z
N THR A 1 6.94 2.08 33.79
CA THR A 1 5.45 2.06 33.79
C THR A 1 4.95 2.88 32.61
N LEU A 2 4.96 2.32 31.40
CA LEU A 2 4.26 2.86 30.21
C LEU A 2 4.28 1.78 29.09
N PHE A 3 3.73 0.61 29.38
CA PHE A 3 3.53 -0.49 28.43
C PHE A 3 2.03 -0.80 28.38
N ALA A 4 1.21 0.14 27.91
CA ALA A 4 -0.22 -0.08 27.68
C ALA A 4 -0.87 1.11 26.95
N THR A 5 -0.44 1.45 25.73
CA THR A 5 -1.22 2.38 24.87
C THR A 5 -0.93 2.27 23.36
N ILE A 6 -0.24 1.23 22.89
CA ILE A 6 0.04 1.02 21.45
C ILE A 6 -0.60 -0.29 20.96
N SER A 7 -1.87 -0.52 21.31
CA SER A 7 -2.62 -1.68 20.80
C SER A 7 -3.93 -1.30 20.09
N PHE A 8 -4.21 -0.01 19.89
CA PHE A 8 -5.45 0.44 19.24
C PHE A 8 -5.26 1.21 17.92
N LEU A 9 -4.04 1.29 17.37
CA LEU A 9 -3.80 2.05 16.12
C LEU A 9 -3.19 1.26 14.96
N VAL A 10 -3.08 -0.07 15.06
CA VAL A 10 -2.49 -0.92 13.99
C VAL A 10 -3.51 -1.88 13.36
N ALA A 11 -4.79 -1.81 13.75
CA ALA A 11 -5.83 -2.74 13.30
C ALA A 11 -6.77 -2.19 12.19
N SER A 12 -6.38 -1.17 11.42
CA SER A 12 -7.30 -0.61 10.39
C SER A 12 -6.64 -0.32 9.03
N LEU A 13 -5.80 -1.22 8.52
CA LEU A 13 -5.21 -1.05 7.18
C LEU A 13 -5.42 -2.20 6.20
N VAL A 14 -6.30 -3.15 6.53
CA VAL A 14 -7.04 -3.96 5.55
C VAL A 14 -8.37 -4.31 6.22
N GLN A 15 -9.39 -3.46 6.12
CA GLN A 15 -10.75 -3.97 6.40
C GLN A 15 -11.19 -4.68 5.13
N GLY A 16 -11.35 -6.00 5.22
CA GLY A 16 -12.09 -6.77 4.24
C GLY A 16 -13.50 -6.20 4.10
N GLN A 17 -14.20 -6.57 3.04
CA GLN A 17 -15.59 -6.16 2.91
C GLN A 17 -16.39 -6.71 4.11
N VAL A 18 -16.80 -5.81 5.00
CA VAL A 18 -17.56 -6.17 6.20
C VAL A 18 -18.89 -6.80 5.81
N ILE A 19 -19.37 -7.71 6.64
CA ILE A 19 -20.69 -8.32 6.54
C ILE A 19 -21.60 -7.56 7.50
N PRO A 20 -22.51 -6.67 7.02
CA PRO A 20 -23.34 -5.88 7.90
C PRO A 20 -24.19 -6.75 8.82
N GLY A 21 -24.16 -6.44 10.12
CA GLY A 21 -24.94 -7.17 11.12
C GLY A 21 -24.37 -8.53 11.51
N GLN A 22 -23.16 -8.91 11.07
CA GLN A 22 -22.48 -10.13 11.49
C GLN A 22 -21.21 -9.80 12.28
N TYR A 23 -20.99 -10.51 13.38
CA TYR A 23 -19.94 -10.21 14.34
C TYR A 23 -19.28 -11.47 14.86
N ILE A 24 -17.99 -11.37 15.18
CA ILE A 24 -17.23 -12.32 15.98
C ILE A 24 -17.18 -11.78 17.41
N VAL A 25 -17.71 -12.52 18.37
CA VAL A 25 -17.74 -12.17 19.79
C VAL A 25 -16.72 -13.04 20.51
N SER A 26 -15.69 -12.41 21.06
CA SER A 26 -14.68 -13.06 21.88
C SER A 26 -15.09 -13.03 23.34
N PHE A 27 -14.98 -14.16 24.02
CA PHE A 27 -15.14 -14.27 25.46
C PHE A 27 -13.78 -14.34 26.14
N ASN A 28 -13.72 -13.83 27.38
CA ASN A 28 -12.51 -13.87 28.19
C ASN A 28 -11.97 -15.30 28.32
N ASN A 29 -10.71 -15.52 27.90
CA ASN A 29 -10.07 -16.84 27.92
C ASN A 29 -9.97 -17.47 29.32
N ASN A 30 -9.95 -16.67 30.39
CA ASN A 30 -9.99 -17.18 31.77
C ASN A 30 -11.36 -17.78 32.14
N ALA A 31 -12.41 -17.45 31.37
CA ALA A 31 -13.78 -17.96 31.53
C ALA A 31 -14.10 -19.10 30.55
N ARG A 32 -13.09 -19.77 29.98
CA ARG A 32 -13.29 -20.85 28.98
C ARG A 32 -14.06 -22.04 29.53
N ASN A 33 -13.91 -22.35 30.81
CA ASN A 33 -14.72 -23.38 31.48
C ASN A 33 -16.22 -23.03 31.55
N SER A 34 -16.56 -21.75 31.36
CA SER A 34 -17.92 -21.23 31.33
C SER A 34 -18.41 -20.96 29.90
N PHE A 35 -17.78 -21.57 28.89
CA PHE A 35 -18.08 -21.31 27.47
C PHE A 35 -19.58 -21.40 27.16
N GLU A 36 -20.23 -22.52 27.48
CA GLU A 36 -21.65 -22.70 27.20
C GLU A 36 -22.52 -21.68 27.93
N ALA A 37 -22.19 -21.33 29.18
CA ALA A 37 -22.90 -20.30 29.93
C ALA A 37 -22.78 -18.91 29.28
N ASN A 38 -21.62 -18.58 28.69
CA ASN A 38 -21.43 -17.33 27.96
C ASN A 38 -22.22 -17.32 26.65
N VAL A 39 -22.26 -18.45 25.93
CA VAL A 39 -23.07 -18.57 24.72
C VAL A 39 -24.56 -18.45 25.03
N ASP A 40 -25.03 -19.11 26.10
CA ASP A 40 -26.40 -19.03 26.58
C ASP A 40 -26.77 -17.60 27.00
N ALA A 41 -25.86 -16.89 27.66
CA ALA A 41 -26.05 -15.49 28.02
C ALA A 41 -26.29 -14.62 26.77
N VAL A 42 -25.50 -14.81 25.71
CA VAL A 42 -25.72 -14.11 24.44
C VAL A 42 -27.06 -14.49 23.81
N GLN A 43 -27.35 -15.80 23.67
CA GLN A 43 -28.60 -16.28 23.06
C GLN A 43 -29.85 -15.82 23.80
N SER A 44 -29.79 -15.72 25.13
CA SER A 44 -30.90 -15.25 25.96
C SER A 44 -31.36 -13.83 25.61
N LEU A 45 -30.47 -12.98 25.08
CA LEU A 45 -30.77 -11.59 24.71
C LEU A 45 -31.73 -11.48 23.52
N PHE A 46 -31.83 -12.54 22.71
CA PHE A 46 -32.65 -12.55 21.50
C PHE A 46 -33.53 -13.80 21.33
N LYS A 47 -33.62 -14.66 22.36
CA LYS A 47 -34.45 -15.88 22.35
C LYS A 47 -35.94 -15.64 21.98
N ASN A 48 -36.47 -14.45 22.26
CA ASN A 48 -37.85 -14.04 21.95
C ASN A 48 -37.90 -12.88 20.93
N ARG A 49 -36.81 -12.59 20.23
CA ARG A 49 -36.75 -11.56 19.18
C ARG A 49 -36.91 -12.23 17.80
N ASP A 50 -37.00 -11.42 16.76
CA ASP A 50 -36.96 -11.87 15.37
C ASP A 50 -35.71 -12.75 15.10
N SER A 51 -35.92 -13.77 14.26
CA SER A 51 -34.95 -14.67 13.62
C SER A 51 -33.72 -14.02 12.97
N SER A 52 -33.69 -12.70 12.78
CA SER A 52 -32.51 -11.97 12.30
C SER A 52 -31.30 -12.05 13.24
N ASN A 53 -31.51 -12.32 14.54
CA ASN A 53 -30.45 -12.56 15.50
C ASN A 53 -30.19 -14.07 15.65
N VAL A 54 -28.97 -14.52 15.34
CA VAL A 54 -28.63 -15.96 15.36
C VAL A 54 -27.15 -16.18 15.64
N VAL A 55 -26.84 -17.19 16.46
CA VAL A 55 -25.46 -17.71 16.58
C VAL A 55 -25.16 -18.60 15.37
N LEU A 56 -24.11 -18.27 14.63
CA LEU A 56 -23.68 -18.99 13.43
C LEU A 56 -22.71 -20.12 13.80
N HIS A 57 -21.67 -19.80 14.56
CA HIS A 57 -20.65 -20.76 14.97
C HIS A 57 -20.28 -20.57 16.43
N LYS A 58 -19.93 -21.69 17.08
CA LYS A 58 -19.35 -21.76 18.42
C LYS A 58 -17.90 -22.19 18.29
N TYR A 59 -17.01 -21.52 19.00
CA TYR A 59 -15.59 -21.82 19.03
C TYR A 59 -15.16 -22.07 20.48
N ASP A 60 -14.79 -23.30 20.79
CA ASP A 60 -14.41 -23.77 22.13
C ASP A 60 -13.01 -24.41 22.18
N ALA A 61 -12.41 -24.73 21.02
CA ALA A 61 -11.12 -25.41 20.89
C ALA A 61 -9.95 -24.49 20.48
N VAL A 62 -10.13 -23.61 19.50
CA VAL A 62 -9.04 -22.76 18.95
C VAL A 62 -9.19 -21.28 19.29
N PHE A 63 -10.40 -20.87 19.60
CA PHE A 63 -10.84 -19.53 19.98
C PHE A 63 -11.94 -19.72 21.02
N ASN A 64 -12.12 -18.78 21.95
CA ASN A 64 -13.13 -18.86 22.99
C ASN A 64 -14.21 -17.82 22.69
N GLY A 65 -15.19 -18.18 21.86
CA GLY A 65 -16.14 -17.19 21.36
C GLY A 65 -17.20 -17.76 20.42
N ILE A 66 -17.93 -16.87 19.78
CA ILE A 66 -18.94 -17.20 18.77
C ILE A 66 -18.85 -16.27 17.58
N SER A 67 -19.45 -16.65 16.45
CA SER A 67 -19.92 -15.68 15.47
C SER A 67 -21.45 -15.63 15.46
N ALA A 68 -22.01 -14.46 15.26
CA ALA A 68 -23.45 -14.25 15.32
C ALA A 68 -23.90 -13.12 14.38
N LYS A 69 -25.12 -13.25 13.84
CA LYS A 69 -25.85 -12.10 13.29
C LYS A 69 -26.57 -11.40 14.42
N LEU A 70 -26.37 -10.09 14.55
CA LEU A 70 -26.92 -9.26 15.62
C LEU A 70 -27.45 -7.94 15.04
N ASP A 71 -28.68 -7.58 15.40
CA ASP A 71 -29.17 -6.22 15.22
C ASP A 71 -28.44 -5.25 16.16
N ASN A 72 -28.49 -3.95 15.87
CA ASN A 72 -27.77 -2.94 16.68
C ASN A 72 -28.19 -2.97 18.16
N ALA A 73 -29.48 -3.20 18.46
CA ALA A 73 -29.98 -3.22 19.83
C ALA A 73 -29.45 -4.42 20.63
N THR A 74 -29.25 -5.55 19.97
CA THR A 74 -28.72 -6.79 20.56
C THR A 74 -27.21 -6.70 20.69
N LEU A 75 -26.52 -6.16 19.69
CA LEU A 75 -25.09 -5.90 19.75
C LEU A 75 -24.70 -5.08 20.98
N GLU A 76 -25.42 -3.98 21.26
CA GLU A 76 -25.15 -3.15 22.45
C GLU A 76 -25.33 -3.91 23.76
N LYS A 77 -26.29 -4.84 23.83
CA LYS A 77 -26.46 -5.71 25.01
C LYS A 77 -25.35 -6.76 25.12
N VAL A 78 -24.89 -7.32 23.99
CA VAL A 78 -23.78 -8.27 23.98
C VAL A 78 -22.49 -7.59 24.45
N LYS A 79 -22.22 -6.35 24.00
CA LYS A 79 -21.08 -5.55 24.48
C LYS A 79 -21.06 -5.34 26.00
N ALA A 80 -22.23 -5.33 26.63
CA ALA A 80 -22.37 -5.14 28.07
C ALA A 80 -22.24 -6.43 28.90
N LEU A 81 -22.10 -7.60 28.26
CA LEU A 81 -21.95 -8.86 28.99
C LEU A 81 -20.56 -8.94 29.66
N PRO A 82 -20.48 -9.39 30.93
CA PRO A 82 -19.26 -9.30 31.74
C PRO A 82 -18.09 -10.15 31.22
N ASN A 83 -18.38 -11.19 30.42
CA ASN A 83 -17.38 -12.11 29.90
C ASN A 83 -17.05 -11.85 28.43
N VAL A 84 -17.63 -10.84 27.78
CA VAL A 84 -17.24 -10.44 26.43
C VAL A 84 -15.97 -9.60 26.52
N GLU A 85 -14.90 -10.06 25.86
CA GLU A 85 -13.60 -9.40 25.86
C GLU A 85 -13.52 -8.38 24.72
N TYR A 86 -13.95 -8.77 23.53
CA TYR A 86 -14.08 -7.87 22.38
C TYR A 86 -15.14 -8.39 21.40
N ILE A 87 -15.61 -7.49 20.54
CA ILE A 87 -16.46 -7.82 19.41
C ILE A 87 -15.85 -7.21 18.16
N GLU A 88 -15.73 -8.02 17.12
CA GLU A 88 -15.22 -7.65 15.81
C GLU A 88 -16.35 -7.80 14.79
N GLN A 89 -16.47 -6.86 13.86
CA GLN A 89 -17.40 -7.04 12.74
C GLN A 89 -16.81 -8.05 11.77
N ASP A 90 -17.61 -9.04 11.37
CA ASP A 90 -17.14 -10.11 10.50
C ASP A 90 -16.93 -9.62 9.06
N GLU A 91 -16.03 -10.27 8.33
CA GLU A 91 -15.55 -9.85 7.01
C GLU A 91 -15.46 -11.04 6.05
N TYR A 92 -15.59 -10.78 4.74
CA TYR A 92 -15.29 -11.81 3.75
C TYR A 92 -13.78 -12.09 3.68
N VAL A 93 -13.40 -13.37 3.68
CA VAL A 93 -12.04 -13.82 3.34
C VAL A 93 -11.99 -14.27 1.88
N HIS A 94 -10.92 -13.92 1.17
CA HIS A 94 -10.72 -14.28 -0.23
C HIS A 94 -9.46 -15.13 -0.40
N ALA A 95 -9.48 -16.02 -1.41
CA ALA A 95 -8.27 -16.70 -1.83
C ALA A 95 -7.32 -15.69 -2.49
N LEU A 96 -6.02 -15.80 -2.21
CA LEU A 96 -5.01 -15.02 -2.91
C LEU A 96 -4.89 -15.51 -4.36
N GLU A 97 -4.62 -14.56 -5.25
CA GLU A 97 -4.18 -14.83 -6.61
C GLU A 97 -2.69 -15.15 -6.65
N THR A 98 -2.23 -15.81 -7.71
CA THR A 98 -0.85 -16.26 -7.83
C THR A 98 -0.28 -16.01 -9.22
N GLN A 99 0.86 -15.31 -9.29
CA GLN A 99 1.68 -15.22 -10.49
C GLN A 99 2.92 -16.11 -10.34
N GLN A 100 3.08 -17.07 -11.24
CA GLN A 100 4.30 -17.87 -11.37
C GLN A 100 5.36 -17.13 -12.18
N ASN A 101 6.64 -17.48 -11.97
CA ASN A 101 7.79 -16.84 -12.62
C ASN A 101 7.80 -15.31 -12.44
N ALA A 102 7.40 -14.85 -11.26
CA ALA A 102 7.36 -13.43 -10.95
C ALA A 102 8.79 -12.84 -10.82
N PRO A 103 8.98 -11.55 -11.13
CA PRO A 103 10.19 -10.84 -10.71
C PRO A 103 10.40 -10.98 -9.20
N TRP A 104 11.66 -11.11 -8.79
CA TRP A 104 12.02 -11.35 -7.39
C TRP A 104 11.43 -10.30 -6.44
N GLY A 105 11.35 -9.03 -6.89
CA GLY A 105 10.80 -7.94 -6.10
C GLY A 105 9.33 -8.14 -5.73
N LEU A 106 8.51 -8.64 -6.67
CA LEU A 106 7.12 -8.98 -6.40
C LEU A 106 7.03 -10.13 -5.40
N ALA A 107 7.77 -11.21 -5.63
CA ALA A 107 7.79 -12.34 -4.71
C ALA A 107 8.20 -11.90 -3.29
N ARG A 108 9.24 -11.06 -3.19
CA ARG A 108 9.76 -10.58 -1.91
C ARG A 108 8.71 -9.82 -1.10
N VAL A 109 7.94 -8.94 -1.74
CA VAL A 109 6.91 -8.14 -1.04
C VAL A 109 5.68 -8.96 -0.65
N SER A 110 5.47 -10.14 -1.24
CA SER A 110 4.34 -11.03 -0.92
C SER A 110 4.59 -12.04 0.20
N GLN A 111 5.75 -12.02 0.86
CA GLN A 111 6.06 -12.99 1.91
C GLN A 111 6.92 -12.40 3.05
N ARG A 112 6.77 -13.00 4.24
CA ARG A 112 7.58 -12.64 5.42
C ARG A 112 8.94 -13.35 5.44
N ASN A 113 8.99 -14.59 4.98
CA ASN A 113 10.21 -15.38 4.94
C ASN A 113 11.17 -14.85 3.86
N LYS A 114 12.47 -15.07 4.07
CA LYS A 114 13.48 -14.78 3.05
C LYS A 114 13.16 -15.53 1.75
N LEU A 115 13.51 -14.93 0.62
CA LEU A 115 13.37 -15.60 -0.67
C LEU A 115 14.27 -16.84 -0.73
N GLY A 116 13.72 -17.92 -1.27
CA GLY A 116 14.48 -19.11 -1.66
C GLY A 116 15.14 -18.93 -3.03
N SER A 117 15.40 -20.04 -3.71
CA SER A 117 15.85 -20.00 -5.11
C SER A 117 14.68 -19.79 -6.07
N ALA A 118 14.96 -19.20 -7.24
CA ALA A 118 14.00 -19.13 -8.34
C ALA A 118 13.60 -20.55 -8.83
N PRO A 119 12.44 -20.72 -9.49
CA PRO A 119 11.47 -19.70 -9.90
C PRO A 119 10.71 -19.09 -8.71
N TYR A 120 10.37 -17.80 -8.83
CA TYR A 120 9.65 -17.08 -7.79
C TYR A 120 8.15 -17.02 -8.06
N THR A 121 7.38 -16.92 -6.98
CA THR A 121 5.93 -16.80 -6.99
C THR A 121 5.52 -15.51 -6.30
N TYR A 122 4.59 -14.77 -6.90
CA TYR A 122 3.97 -13.59 -6.29
C TYR A 122 2.53 -13.93 -5.90
N ASN A 123 2.24 -13.88 -4.60
CA ASN A 123 0.89 -14.06 -4.07
C ASN A 123 0.30 -12.70 -3.75
N TYR A 124 -0.90 -12.40 -4.23
CA TYR A 124 -1.49 -11.08 -4.07
C TYR A 124 -3.01 -11.15 -3.93
N ASP A 125 -3.59 -10.15 -3.27
CA ASP A 125 -5.03 -10.03 -3.14
C ASP A 125 -5.69 -9.73 -4.50
N GLY A 126 -6.81 -10.38 -4.81
CA GLY A 126 -7.54 -10.20 -6.07
C GLY A 126 -8.05 -8.77 -6.32
N ASN A 127 -8.22 -7.93 -5.28
CA ASN A 127 -8.50 -6.50 -5.38
C ASN A 127 -7.33 -5.76 -6.05
N ALA A 128 -6.08 -6.11 -5.75
CA ALA A 128 -4.86 -5.62 -6.41
C ALA A 128 -4.82 -4.09 -6.72
N GLY A 129 -5.40 -3.26 -5.84
CA GLY A 129 -5.50 -1.80 -6.00
C GLY A 129 -6.62 -1.30 -6.93
N GLU A 130 -7.64 -2.11 -7.18
CA GLU A 130 -8.80 -1.74 -7.99
C GLU A 130 -9.55 -0.53 -7.41
N GLY A 131 -9.71 0.52 -8.22
CA GLY A 131 -10.34 1.77 -7.81
C GLY A 131 -9.38 2.80 -7.20
N VAL A 132 -8.09 2.48 -7.11
CA VAL A 132 -7.03 3.40 -6.65
C VAL A 132 -6.26 3.97 -7.83
N ASN A 133 -5.92 5.26 -7.75
CA ASN A 133 -5.03 5.92 -8.70
C ASN A 133 -3.62 6.09 -8.10
N ILE A 134 -2.60 5.66 -8.84
CA ILE A 134 -1.19 5.92 -8.56
C ILE A 134 -0.69 7.00 -9.53
N TYR A 135 -0.40 8.18 -9.00
CA TYR A 135 0.20 9.30 -9.70
C TYR A 135 1.72 9.16 -9.65
N VAL A 136 2.34 8.94 -10.80
CA VAL A 136 3.79 8.73 -10.91
C VAL A 136 4.44 10.06 -11.29
N LEU A 137 5.09 10.69 -10.32
CA LEU A 137 5.79 11.96 -10.47
C LEU A 137 7.23 11.70 -10.90
N ASP A 138 7.50 11.73 -12.21
CA ASP A 138 8.76 11.28 -12.79
C ASP A 138 9.04 11.91 -14.18
N THR A 139 9.74 11.21 -15.08
CA THR A 139 10.12 11.63 -16.44
C THR A 139 9.00 11.51 -17.47
N GLY A 140 7.78 11.20 -17.05
CA GLY A 140 6.68 10.79 -17.92
C GLY A 140 6.56 9.27 -18.04
N LEU A 141 5.52 8.78 -18.72
CA LEU A 141 5.27 7.35 -18.92
C LEU A 141 5.07 7.04 -20.41
N ASN A 142 5.54 5.87 -20.85
CA ASN A 142 5.11 5.28 -22.11
C ASN A 142 3.68 4.74 -21.98
N VAL A 143 2.69 5.60 -22.18
CA VAL A 143 1.26 5.26 -22.02
C VAL A 143 0.76 4.18 -23.00
N LYS A 144 1.57 3.80 -23.99
CA LYS A 144 1.28 2.75 -24.98
C LYS A 144 1.87 1.38 -24.59
N HIS A 145 2.57 1.28 -23.47
CA HIS A 145 3.16 0.02 -23.03
C HIS A 145 2.08 -1.00 -22.66
N VAL A 146 2.15 -2.20 -23.23
CA VAL A 146 1.09 -3.22 -23.12
C VAL A 146 0.93 -3.75 -21.70
N ASP A 147 1.99 -3.68 -20.88
CA ASP A 147 1.96 -4.17 -19.50
C ASP A 147 0.94 -3.43 -18.63
N TYR A 148 0.57 -2.20 -18.99
CA TYR A 148 -0.45 -1.44 -18.28
C TYR A 148 -1.88 -1.89 -18.59
N ALA A 149 -2.10 -2.69 -19.64
CA ALA A 149 -3.42 -3.19 -20.04
C ALA A 149 -4.50 -2.08 -20.12
N GLY A 150 -4.13 -0.91 -20.64
CA GLY A 150 -5.03 0.26 -20.76
C GLY A 150 -5.32 1.02 -19.47
N ARG A 151 -4.68 0.66 -18.34
CA ARG A 151 -4.88 1.31 -17.03
C ARG A 151 -3.98 2.53 -16.81
N VAL A 152 -3.37 3.07 -17.86
CA VAL A 152 -2.48 4.25 -17.78
C VAL A 152 -3.07 5.41 -18.56
N SER A 153 -2.94 6.63 -18.03
CA SER A 153 -3.30 7.87 -18.75
C SER A 153 -2.32 9.00 -18.44
N TRP A 154 -2.35 10.04 -19.29
CA TRP A 154 -1.57 11.24 -19.07
C TRP A 154 -2.31 12.21 -18.12
N GLY A 155 -1.62 12.72 -17.11
CA GLY A 155 -2.13 13.76 -16.22
C GLY A 155 -1.65 15.15 -16.63
N THR A 156 -0.38 15.46 -16.32
CA THR A 156 0.19 16.78 -16.58
C THR A 156 1.70 16.72 -16.83
N THR A 157 2.21 17.78 -17.48
CA THR A 157 3.63 18.05 -17.65
C THR A 157 3.94 19.40 -17.06
N THR A 158 4.74 19.39 -16.00
CA THR A 158 5.20 20.60 -15.30
C THR A 158 6.66 20.90 -15.59
N ALA A 159 7.43 19.91 -16.01
CA ALA A 159 8.79 20.09 -16.52
C ALA A 159 8.77 21.02 -17.75
N THR A 160 9.27 22.24 -17.58
CA THR A 160 9.22 23.29 -18.61
C THR A 160 9.94 22.82 -19.89
N GLY A 161 9.32 23.07 -21.05
CA GLY A 161 9.89 22.73 -22.36
C GLY A 161 9.83 21.25 -22.73
N SER A 162 9.13 20.43 -21.94
CA SER A 162 8.98 18.99 -22.21
C SER A 162 7.65 18.64 -22.88
N THR A 163 7.64 17.54 -23.63
CA THR A 163 6.45 16.96 -24.27
C THR A 163 5.77 15.90 -23.40
N ASN A 164 4.60 15.42 -23.86
CA ASN A 164 3.78 14.42 -23.15
C ASN A 164 4.21 12.98 -23.49
N ASP A 165 5.45 12.65 -23.16
CA ASP A 165 6.10 11.38 -23.43
C ASP A 165 7.21 11.10 -22.40
N ASP A 166 7.68 9.84 -22.36
CA ASP A 166 8.83 9.44 -21.54
C ASP A 166 10.06 9.23 -22.40
N LEU A 167 10.82 10.30 -22.62
CA LEU A 167 12.08 10.23 -23.36
C LEU A 167 13.27 9.85 -22.49
N HIS A 168 13.09 9.57 -21.20
CA HIS A 168 14.15 9.08 -20.31
C HIS A 168 14.01 7.59 -20.01
N GLY A 169 12.80 7.11 -19.67
CA GLY A 169 12.44 5.71 -19.43
C GLY A 169 12.21 5.39 -17.96
N HIS A 170 12.71 6.24 -17.06
CA HIS A 170 12.69 6.01 -15.62
C HIS A 170 11.27 6.01 -15.05
N GLY A 171 10.41 6.94 -15.50
CA GLY A 171 9.01 6.98 -15.08
C GLY A 171 8.21 5.77 -15.58
N THR A 172 8.47 5.30 -16.81
CA THR A 172 7.89 4.04 -17.30
C THR A 172 8.30 2.84 -16.45
N HIS A 173 9.57 2.75 -16.04
CA HIS A 173 10.04 1.66 -15.17
C HIS A 173 9.38 1.69 -13.79
N CYS A 174 9.30 2.88 -13.18
CA CYS A 174 8.65 3.05 -11.88
C CYS A 174 7.15 2.73 -11.96
N ALA A 175 6.46 3.17 -13.01
CA ALA A 175 5.05 2.88 -13.24
C ALA A 175 4.78 1.38 -13.44
N GLY A 176 5.61 0.70 -14.24
CA GLY A 176 5.54 -0.75 -14.43
C GLY A 176 5.70 -1.51 -13.11
N THR A 177 6.63 -1.08 -12.26
CA THR A 177 6.89 -1.70 -10.95
C THR A 177 5.75 -1.45 -9.96
N ALA A 178 5.07 -0.31 -10.04
CA ALA A 178 3.95 0.00 -9.16
C ALA A 178 2.69 -0.78 -9.52
N ALA A 179 2.30 -0.80 -10.80
CA ALA A 179 0.98 -1.29 -11.22
C ALA A 179 0.93 -1.97 -12.60
N GLY A 180 2.08 -2.34 -13.18
CA GLY A 180 2.12 -3.21 -14.36
C GLY A 180 1.46 -4.58 -14.13
N THR A 181 0.94 -5.19 -15.18
CA THR A 181 0.29 -6.52 -15.10
C THR A 181 1.30 -7.61 -14.81
N THR A 182 2.47 -7.54 -15.42
CA THR A 182 3.56 -8.52 -15.28
C THR A 182 4.52 -8.13 -14.17
N TYR A 183 4.92 -6.85 -14.13
CA TYR A 183 5.99 -6.35 -13.26
C TYR A 183 5.48 -5.62 -12.02
N GLY A 184 4.18 -5.34 -11.93
CA GLY A 184 3.61 -4.48 -10.91
C GLY A 184 3.04 -5.22 -9.70
N VAL A 185 3.08 -4.52 -8.57
CA VAL A 185 2.47 -4.94 -7.30
C VAL A 185 0.94 -4.77 -7.36
N ALA A 186 0.44 -3.56 -7.65
CA ALA A 186 -0.99 -3.23 -7.72
C ALA A 186 -1.56 -3.45 -9.12
N LYS A 187 -1.80 -4.71 -9.49
CA LYS A 187 -2.15 -5.13 -10.86
C LYS A 187 -3.49 -4.60 -11.39
N LYS A 188 -4.32 -3.96 -10.58
CA LYS A 188 -5.60 -3.35 -10.98
C LYS A 188 -5.68 -1.84 -10.72
N ALA A 189 -4.65 -1.23 -10.13
CA ALA A 189 -4.60 0.22 -9.96
C ALA A 189 -4.47 0.94 -11.31
N LYS A 190 -4.91 2.21 -11.36
CA LYS A 190 -4.71 3.08 -12.53
C LYS A 190 -3.46 3.94 -12.33
N LEU A 191 -2.68 4.09 -13.39
CA LEU A 191 -1.46 4.90 -13.42
C LEU A 191 -1.75 6.24 -14.09
N ILE A 192 -1.36 7.34 -13.44
CA ILE A 192 -1.48 8.68 -14.01
C ILE A 192 -0.08 9.28 -14.14
N ALA A 193 0.32 9.63 -15.36
CA ALA A 193 1.62 10.24 -15.62
C ALA A 193 1.64 11.71 -15.17
N VAL A 194 2.57 12.06 -14.28
CA VAL A 194 2.84 13.44 -13.86
C VAL A 194 4.30 13.74 -14.14
N LYS A 195 4.59 14.36 -15.28
CA LYS A 195 5.97 14.63 -15.69
C LYS A 195 6.51 15.88 -14.96
N VAL A 196 7.43 15.65 -14.04
CA VAL A 196 8.13 16.68 -13.25
C VAL A 196 9.64 16.72 -13.55
N LEU A 197 10.13 15.70 -14.25
CA LEU A 197 11.50 15.62 -14.78
C LEU A 197 11.48 15.69 -16.30
N GLY A 198 12.37 16.49 -16.87
CA GLY A 198 12.58 16.57 -18.31
C GLY A 198 13.27 15.32 -18.87
N ASP A 199 13.63 15.38 -20.15
CA ASP A 199 14.07 14.20 -20.91
C ASP A 199 15.48 13.71 -20.54
N SER A 200 16.26 14.55 -19.84
CA SER A 200 17.54 14.19 -19.22
C SER A 200 17.40 13.55 -17.84
N GLY A 201 16.17 13.30 -17.36
CA GLY A 201 15.95 12.77 -16.01
C GLY A 201 16.13 13.80 -14.89
N SER A 202 16.20 15.09 -15.24
CA SER A 202 16.39 16.18 -14.28
C SER A 202 15.21 17.15 -14.30
N GLY A 203 14.95 17.82 -13.18
CA GLY A 203 13.87 18.79 -13.04
C GLY A 203 14.09 19.68 -11.83
N THR A 204 13.22 20.67 -11.65
CA THR A 204 13.34 21.64 -10.56
C THR A 204 12.44 21.29 -9.37
N LYS A 205 12.75 21.83 -8.19
CA LYS A 205 11.83 21.74 -7.03
C LYS A 205 10.48 22.40 -7.33
N THR A 206 10.47 23.48 -8.13
CA THR A 206 9.25 24.16 -8.56
C THR A 206 8.37 23.27 -9.44
N ASP A 207 8.94 22.52 -10.39
CA ASP A 207 8.18 21.58 -11.22
C ASP A 207 7.63 20.43 -10.37
N SER A 208 8.44 19.90 -9.45
CA SER A 208 7.99 18.86 -8.51
C SER A 208 6.83 19.33 -7.63
N ILE A 209 6.92 20.53 -7.03
CA ILE A 209 5.84 21.11 -6.21
C ILE A 209 4.60 21.37 -7.07
N ALA A 210 4.76 21.86 -8.31
CA ALA A 210 3.65 22.05 -9.24
C ALA A 210 2.94 20.73 -9.57
N GLY A 211 3.70 19.64 -9.75
CA GLY A 211 3.17 18.28 -9.94
C GLY A 211 2.38 17.79 -8.72
N ILE A 212 2.92 17.94 -7.51
CA ILE A 212 2.24 17.59 -6.25
C ILE A 212 0.92 18.37 -6.11
N ASN A 213 0.96 19.68 -6.34
CA ASN A 213 -0.22 20.54 -6.30
C ASN A 213 -1.27 20.14 -7.35
N TRP A 214 -0.84 19.76 -8.56
CA TRP A 214 -1.77 19.28 -9.58
C TRP A 214 -2.47 18.00 -9.14
N VAL A 215 -1.75 17.03 -8.55
CA VAL A 215 -2.36 15.81 -8.02
C VAL A 215 -3.36 16.14 -6.92
N ALA A 216 -3.01 16.99 -5.96
CA ALA A 216 -3.91 17.37 -4.87
C ALA A 216 -5.24 17.95 -5.40
N LYS A 217 -5.20 18.72 -6.49
CA LYS A 217 -6.38 19.31 -7.15
C LYS A 217 -7.17 18.32 -8.03
N ASN A 218 -6.51 17.35 -8.65
CA ASN A 218 -7.10 16.49 -9.69
C ASN A 218 -7.22 15.01 -9.26
N LYS A 219 -6.94 14.70 -7.99
CA LYS A 219 -7.10 13.36 -7.42
C LYS A 219 -8.53 12.84 -7.63
N SER A 220 -8.66 11.61 -8.09
CA SER A 220 -9.95 11.05 -8.54
C SER A 220 -10.10 9.54 -8.35
N GLY A 221 -9.13 8.89 -7.70
CA GLY A 221 -9.26 7.49 -7.32
C GLY A 221 -10.40 7.33 -6.31
N VAL A 222 -11.29 6.38 -6.59
CA VAL A 222 -12.54 6.16 -5.83
C VAL A 222 -12.24 5.58 -4.46
N LYS A 223 -11.30 4.64 -4.37
CA LYS A 223 -10.87 4.04 -3.09
C LYS A 223 -9.69 4.76 -2.47
N GLY A 224 -8.89 5.45 -3.28
CA GLY A 224 -7.78 6.25 -2.76
C GLY A 224 -6.83 6.75 -3.83
N ASN A 225 -5.84 7.53 -3.40
CA ASN A 225 -4.89 8.20 -4.27
C ASN A 225 -3.48 8.09 -3.68
N VAL A 226 -2.53 7.67 -4.50
CA VAL A 226 -1.13 7.49 -4.11
C VAL A 226 -0.23 8.30 -5.04
N ILE A 227 0.69 9.08 -4.50
CA ILE A 227 1.84 9.64 -5.22
C ILE A 227 3.01 8.67 -5.06
N SER A 228 3.59 8.22 -6.18
CA SER A 228 4.88 7.55 -6.22
C SER A 228 5.91 8.51 -6.81
N MET A 229 6.93 8.86 -6.04
CA MET A 229 7.90 9.90 -6.41
C MET A 229 9.34 9.40 -6.22
N SER A 230 9.88 8.85 -7.29
CA SER A 230 11.22 8.26 -7.36
C SER A 230 12.31 9.28 -7.73
N ILE A 231 12.24 10.47 -7.11
CA ILE A 231 13.13 11.61 -7.38
C ILE A 231 13.81 12.07 -6.08
N GLY A 232 14.92 12.79 -6.19
CA GLY A 232 15.63 13.32 -5.03
C GLY A 232 16.50 14.52 -5.37
N GLY A 233 16.86 15.28 -4.35
CA GLY A 233 17.79 16.40 -4.43
C GLY A 233 18.06 16.98 -3.04
N SER A 234 18.72 18.13 -2.96
CA SER A 234 18.95 18.82 -1.68
C SER A 234 17.65 19.04 -0.89
N TYR A 235 17.80 19.17 0.42
CA TYR A 235 16.72 19.52 1.36
C TYR A 235 15.92 20.75 0.88
N SER A 236 14.61 20.71 1.08
CA SER A 236 13.69 21.79 0.72
C SER A 236 12.44 21.76 1.61
N ASP A 237 12.29 22.78 2.47
CA ASP A 237 11.09 22.96 3.30
C ASP A 237 9.83 23.06 2.45
N ALA A 238 9.89 23.81 1.34
CA ALA A 238 8.74 23.99 0.45
C ALA A 238 8.24 22.67 -0.15
N GLN A 239 9.16 21.78 -0.56
CA GLN A 239 8.78 20.48 -1.11
C GLN A 239 8.24 19.55 -0.01
N ASN A 240 8.85 19.57 1.19
CA ASN A 240 8.37 18.80 2.33
C ASN A 240 6.96 19.25 2.76
N GLN A 241 6.70 20.56 2.77
CA GLN A 241 5.39 21.12 3.10
C GLN A 241 4.34 20.75 2.05
N ALA A 242 4.67 20.82 0.77
CA ALA A 242 3.76 20.42 -0.31
C ALA A 242 3.32 18.95 -0.18
N ILE A 243 4.24 18.07 0.24
CA ILE A 243 3.92 16.67 0.55
C ILE A 243 2.98 16.56 1.74
N ALA A 244 3.29 17.27 2.84
CA ALA A 244 2.44 17.27 4.02
C ALA A 244 1.01 17.72 3.70
N ASP A 245 0.85 18.76 2.88
CA ASP A 245 -0.44 19.28 2.45
C ASP A 245 -1.20 18.32 1.52
N ALA A 246 -0.49 17.58 0.65
CA ALA A 246 -1.09 16.55 -0.19
C ALA A 246 -1.59 15.36 0.64
N VAL A 247 -0.80 14.93 1.63
CA VAL A 247 -1.17 13.87 2.58
C VAL A 247 -2.36 14.27 3.43
N ALA A 248 -2.40 15.52 3.92
CA ALA A 248 -3.55 16.06 4.65
C ALA A 248 -4.84 16.07 3.82
N GLN A 249 -4.73 16.06 2.48
CA GLN A 249 -5.84 15.95 1.55
C GLN A 249 -6.16 14.51 1.13
N GLY A 250 -5.61 13.50 1.82
CA GLY A 250 -5.89 12.08 1.54
C GLY A 250 -5.09 11.51 0.36
N VAL A 251 -3.93 12.08 0.03
CA VAL A 251 -3.01 11.52 -0.97
C VAL A 251 -1.80 10.90 -0.27
N ILE A 252 -1.76 9.57 -0.18
CA ILE A 252 -0.59 8.86 0.36
C ILE A 252 0.61 9.16 -0.54
N THR A 253 1.74 9.54 0.02
CA THR A 253 2.93 9.92 -0.76
C THR A 253 4.10 9.02 -0.40
N VAL A 254 4.63 8.30 -1.38
CA VAL A 254 5.75 7.37 -1.23
C VAL A 254 6.94 7.88 -2.02
N VAL A 255 8.11 7.96 -1.38
CA VAL A 255 9.28 8.66 -1.92
C VAL A 255 10.57 7.84 -1.81
N ALA A 256 11.53 8.11 -2.66
CA ALA A 256 12.85 7.47 -2.63
C ALA A 256 13.74 8.06 -1.53
N ALA A 257 14.46 7.21 -0.79
CA ALA A 257 15.43 7.65 0.21
C ALA A 257 16.67 8.34 -0.40
N GLY A 258 17.03 7.98 -1.64
CA GLY A 258 18.21 8.49 -2.36
C GLY A 258 19.36 7.47 -2.46
N ASN A 259 20.26 7.71 -3.41
CA ASN A 259 21.27 6.73 -3.86
C ASN A 259 22.71 7.15 -3.54
N ASN A 260 22.93 7.85 -2.42
CA ASN A 260 24.22 8.45 -2.08
C ASN A 260 24.92 7.78 -0.89
N ASN A 261 24.32 6.72 -0.31
CA ASN A 261 24.75 6.12 0.95
C ASN A 261 24.99 7.18 2.04
N ALA A 262 24.02 8.08 2.18
CA ALA A 262 24.04 9.21 3.10
C ALA A 262 22.76 9.23 3.96
N ASP A 263 22.72 10.11 4.95
CA ASP A 263 21.52 10.32 5.77
C ASP A 263 20.39 10.95 4.92
N ALA A 264 19.30 10.22 4.77
CA ALA A 264 18.11 10.58 4.00
C ALA A 264 17.44 11.86 4.51
N CYS A 265 17.66 12.24 5.77
CA CYS A 265 17.12 13.47 6.35
C CYS A 265 17.72 14.75 5.73
N ASN A 266 18.86 14.66 5.04
CA ASN A 266 19.50 15.80 4.38
C ASN A 266 18.99 16.10 2.96
N TYR A 267 18.01 15.33 2.48
CA TYR A 267 17.51 15.39 1.12
C TYR A 267 15.98 15.53 1.10
N SER A 268 15.45 16.18 0.07
CA SER A 268 14.00 16.18 -0.18
C SER A 268 13.71 15.48 -1.50
N PRO A 269 12.64 14.68 -1.56
CA PRO A 269 11.54 14.58 -0.59
C PRO A 269 11.76 13.64 0.61
N SER A 270 12.87 12.90 0.70
CA SER A 270 13.07 11.86 1.73
C SER A 270 13.01 12.36 3.18
N SER A 271 13.30 13.63 3.43
CA SER A 271 13.17 14.27 4.75
C SER A 271 11.73 14.64 5.13
N ALA A 272 10.75 14.51 4.24
CA ALA A 272 9.37 14.92 4.49
C ALA A 272 8.68 13.96 5.48
N PRO A 273 8.37 14.36 6.73
CA PRO A 273 7.92 13.41 7.76
C PRO A 273 6.53 12.79 7.53
N LYS A 274 5.78 13.30 6.54
CA LYS A 274 4.46 12.78 6.15
C LYS A 274 4.52 11.87 4.93
N ALA A 275 5.67 11.74 4.28
CA ALA A 275 5.88 10.74 3.24
C ALA A 275 6.20 9.37 3.87
N ILE A 276 6.07 8.32 3.06
CA ILE A 276 6.68 7.02 3.30
C ILE A 276 7.99 6.99 2.49
N THR A 277 9.12 7.07 3.16
CA THR A 277 10.44 7.09 2.55
C THR A 277 11.02 5.68 2.46
N VAL A 278 11.45 5.32 1.25
CA VAL A 278 11.80 3.94 0.89
C VAL A 278 13.28 3.79 0.56
N GLY A 279 13.99 3.01 1.38
CA GLY A 279 15.34 2.53 1.12
C GLY A 279 15.36 1.31 0.19
N ALA A 280 16.54 0.97 -0.36
CA ALA A 280 16.71 -0.14 -1.28
C ALA A 280 17.42 -1.33 -0.64
N THR A 281 16.94 -2.53 -0.95
CA THR A 281 17.57 -3.81 -0.63
C THR A 281 17.80 -4.64 -1.88
N ASP A 282 18.73 -5.59 -1.79
CA ASP A 282 18.91 -6.65 -2.77
C ASP A 282 18.04 -7.89 -2.46
N VAL A 283 18.13 -8.90 -3.32
CA VAL A 283 17.38 -10.15 -3.20
C VAL A 283 17.68 -10.94 -1.92
N ASN A 284 18.80 -10.66 -1.25
CA ASN A 284 19.23 -11.33 -0.02
C ASN A 284 18.84 -10.56 1.25
N ASP A 285 17.98 -9.54 1.14
CA ASP A 285 17.61 -8.60 2.21
C ASP A 285 18.78 -7.72 2.70
N ALA A 286 19.87 -7.61 1.94
CA ALA A 286 20.95 -6.70 2.29
C ALA A 286 20.60 -5.28 1.82
N LYS A 287 20.87 -4.26 2.66
CA LYS A 287 20.76 -2.86 2.24
C LYS A 287 21.67 -2.66 1.03
N ALA A 288 21.12 -2.10 -0.05
CA ALA A 288 21.92 -1.76 -1.22
C ALA A 288 23.03 -0.78 -0.82
N SER A 289 24.24 -0.97 -1.37
CA SER A 289 25.42 -0.17 -1.01
C SER A 289 25.20 1.32 -1.26
N PHE A 290 24.40 1.67 -2.27
CA PHE A 290 24.04 3.05 -2.60
C PHE A 290 22.88 3.62 -1.78
N SER A 291 22.05 2.79 -1.13
CA SER A 291 20.84 3.29 -0.46
C SER A 291 21.21 4.24 0.67
N ASN A 292 20.58 5.42 0.68
CA ASN A 292 20.55 6.29 1.84
C ASN A 292 19.92 5.57 3.05
N TYR A 293 20.23 6.07 4.24
CA TYR A 293 19.88 5.50 5.54
C TYR A 293 19.43 6.60 6.51
N GLY A 294 19.18 6.25 7.78
CA GLY A 294 18.88 7.21 8.84
C GLY A 294 17.42 7.17 9.27
N SER A 295 17.06 8.04 10.22
CA SER A 295 15.73 8.05 10.85
C SER A 295 14.60 8.46 9.92
N CYS A 296 14.92 9.12 8.80
CA CYS A 296 13.92 9.49 7.79
C CYS A 296 13.58 8.36 6.81
N VAL A 297 14.20 7.17 6.92
CA VAL A 297 13.81 5.99 6.13
C VAL A 297 12.81 5.16 6.92
N ASP A 298 11.57 5.08 6.44
CA ASP A 298 10.50 4.34 7.11
C ASP A 298 10.56 2.83 6.83
N ILE A 299 10.89 2.48 5.58
CA ILE A 299 10.84 1.09 5.10
C ILE A 299 11.88 0.84 4.00
N HIS A 300 12.26 -0.42 3.81
CA HIS A 300 13.08 -0.85 2.69
C HIS A 300 12.26 -1.69 1.71
N GLY A 301 12.56 -1.57 0.43
CA GLY A 301 11.96 -2.37 -0.63
C GLY A 301 12.97 -2.92 -1.64
N PRO A 302 12.53 -3.78 -2.57
CA PRO A 302 13.36 -4.33 -3.63
C PRO A 302 13.91 -3.23 -4.56
N GLY A 303 15.22 -3.00 -4.55
CA GLY A 303 15.84 -1.89 -5.27
C GLY A 303 17.07 -2.23 -6.09
N VAL A 304 17.57 -3.46 -6.06
CA VAL A 304 18.72 -3.91 -6.84
C VAL A 304 18.28 -4.88 -7.94
N ASN A 305 18.69 -4.62 -9.19
CA ASN A 305 18.37 -5.46 -10.35
C ASN A 305 16.86 -5.74 -10.46
N VAL A 306 16.07 -4.66 -10.54
CA VAL A 306 14.62 -4.73 -10.68
C VAL A 306 14.25 -4.65 -12.16
N LEU A 307 13.62 -5.71 -12.66
CA LEU A 307 13.08 -5.80 -14.02
C LEU A 307 11.70 -5.13 -14.09
N SER A 308 11.51 -4.22 -15.06
CA SER A 308 10.20 -3.60 -15.33
C SER A 308 10.07 -3.06 -16.76
N ALA A 309 8.94 -2.44 -17.07
CA ALA A 309 8.62 -1.80 -18.34
C ALA A 309 9.58 -0.64 -18.71
N TRP A 310 9.71 -0.32 -20.00
CA TRP A 310 10.62 0.70 -20.51
C TRP A 310 10.05 1.48 -21.72
N LYS A 311 10.63 2.64 -22.04
CA LYS A 311 10.11 3.58 -23.06
C LYS A 311 10.24 3.15 -24.53
N GLY A 312 11.15 2.22 -24.85
CA GLY A 312 11.63 2.01 -26.23
C GLY A 312 10.64 1.39 -27.21
N SER A 313 9.66 0.63 -26.73
CA SER A 313 8.57 0.07 -27.53
C SER A 313 7.38 -0.22 -26.61
N SER A 314 6.27 -0.72 -27.16
CA SER A 314 5.11 -1.12 -26.34
C SER A 314 5.38 -2.34 -25.46
N THR A 315 6.51 -3.05 -25.63
CA THR A 315 6.88 -4.25 -24.87
C THR A 315 8.30 -4.18 -24.29
N ALA A 316 8.96 -3.03 -24.41
CA ALA A 316 10.35 -2.87 -23.97
C ALA A 316 10.46 -3.02 -22.45
N THR A 317 11.53 -3.68 -22.01
CA THR A 317 11.82 -3.86 -20.58
C THR A 317 13.24 -3.42 -20.27
N ASN A 318 13.51 -3.16 -19.00
CA ASN A 318 14.85 -2.86 -18.53
C ASN A 318 15.05 -3.31 -17.09
N THR A 319 16.29 -3.66 -16.74
CA THR A 319 16.69 -4.03 -15.37
C THR A 319 17.63 -2.96 -14.84
N ILE A 320 17.18 -2.22 -13.83
CA ILE A 320 17.96 -1.13 -13.21
C ILE A 320 17.88 -1.20 -11.69
N SER A 321 18.71 -0.39 -11.04
CA SER A 321 18.84 -0.35 -9.58
C SER A 321 18.70 1.07 -9.06
N GLY A 322 18.13 1.20 -7.86
CA GLY A 322 17.98 2.47 -7.14
C GLY A 322 16.92 2.36 -6.05
N THR A 323 16.95 3.29 -5.09
CA THR A 323 15.79 3.54 -4.21
C THR A 323 14.56 3.89 -5.04
N SER A 324 14.76 4.49 -6.22
CA SER A 324 13.74 4.71 -7.24
C SER A 324 13.00 3.46 -7.69
N MET A 325 13.63 2.28 -7.63
CA MET A 325 13.00 0.99 -7.95
C MET A 325 12.33 0.36 -6.73
N ALA A 326 12.80 0.68 -5.52
CA ALA A 326 12.17 0.25 -4.28
C ALA A 326 10.86 1.01 -3.98
N THR A 327 10.87 2.33 -4.18
CA THR A 327 9.71 3.22 -4.00
C THR A 327 8.41 2.70 -4.66
N PRO A 328 8.39 2.35 -5.96
CA PRO A 328 7.15 1.92 -6.62
C PRO A 328 6.62 0.58 -6.11
N HIS A 329 7.45 -0.31 -5.55
CA HIS A 329 6.94 -1.51 -4.88
C HIS A 329 6.07 -1.13 -3.68
N VAL A 330 6.54 -0.20 -2.85
CA VAL A 330 5.81 0.27 -1.66
C VAL A 330 4.60 1.11 -2.05
N ALA A 331 4.69 1.92 -3.12
CA ALA A 331 3.54 2.65 -3.65
C ALA A 331 2.44 1.70 -4.15
N GLY A 332 2.81 0.60 -4.81
CA GLY A 332 1.86 -0.44 -5.22
C GLY A 332 1.26 -1.20 -4.02
N LEU A 333 2.05 -1.48 -2.98
CA LEU A 333 1.51 -2.05 -1.74
C LEU A 333 0.50 -1.10 -1.08
N ALA A 334 0.86 0.18 -0.93
CA ALA A 334 -0.05 1.20 -0.39
C ALA A 334 -1.35 1.28 -1.20
N ALA A 335 -1.28 1.20 -2.53
CA ALA A 335 -2.46 1.16 -3.38
C ALA A 335 -3.30 -0.12 -3.21
N THR A 336 -2.69 -1.25 -2.86
CA THR A 336 -3.41 -2.52 -2.66
C THR A 336 -4.15 -2.55 -1.31
N LEU A 337 -3.66 -1.80 -0.32
CA LEU A 337 -4.26 -1.69 1.02
C LEU A 337 -5.45 -0.70 1.09
N LEU A 338 -5.64 0.12 0.05
CA LEU A 338 -6.75 1.08 -0.11
C LEU A 338 -7.94 0.45 -0.84
#